data_AF-A0A6M5YQ01-F1
#
_entry.id   AF-A0A6M5YQ01-F1
#
_cell.length_a   1.000
_cell.length_b   1.000
_cell.length_c   1.000
_cell.angle_alpha   90.00
_cell.angle_beta   90.00
_cell.angle_gamma   90.00
#
_symmetry.space_group_name_H-M   'P 1'
#
loop_
_entity.id
_entity.type
_entity.pdbx_description
1 polymer ?
#
loop_
_entity_poly.entity_id
_entity_poly.type
_entity_poly.pdbx_seq_one_letter_code
_entity_poly.pdbx_strand_id
1 'polypeptide(L)'
;MLVTTESKAQGWRAVAVFDDRADALLFVGRSSTQVRQMYAEAFAEVLDEEEREHVTTIQLQQWSGAPDAGRWVLKTTLKVPTPAAKVRLAA
;
A
#
# COMPACT_ATOMS: atom_id res chain seq x y z
N MET A 1 -25.73 -15.64 19.31
CA MET A 1 -24.54 -15.51 18.43
C MET A 1 -24.87 -14.44 17.41
N LEU A 2 -24.43 -13.20 17.63
CA LEU A 2 -24.65 -12.10 16.70
C LEU A 2 -23.69 -12.30 15.53
N VAL A 3 -24.22 -12.71 14.39
CA VAL A 3 -23.46 -12.76 13.14
C VAL A 3 -23.43 -11.33 12.60
N THR A 4 -22.46 -10.53 13.05
CA THR A 4 -22.17 -9.26 12.41
C THR A 4 -21.72 -9.60 11.00
N THR A 5 -22.53 -9.27 9.99
CA THR A 5 -22.13 -9.37 8.60
C THR A 5 -21.13 -8.26 8.31
N GLU A 6 -19.91 -8.40 8.84
CA GLU A 6 -18.85 -7.46 8.51
C GLU A 6 -18.55 -7.58 7.02
N SER A 7 -18.63 -6.45 6.32
CA SER A 7 -17.92 -6.25 5.05
C SER A 7 -16.53 -6.86 5.21
N LYS A 8 -16.22 -7.93 4.45
CA LYS A 8 -15.02 -8.77 4.58
C LYS A 8 -13.84 -7.99 5.19
N ALA A 9 -13.32 -8.45 6.32
CA ALA A 9 -12.24 -7.78 7.05
C ALA A 9 -11.15 -7.28 6.09
N GLN A 10 -10.84 -5.98 6.17
CA GLN A 10 -9.81 -5.35 5.34
C GLN A 10 -8.41 -5.70 5.88
N GLY A 11 -8.07 -6.98 5.84
CA GLY A 11 -6.86 -7.52 6.44
C GLY A 11 -5.61 -7.39 5.59
N TRP A 12 -5.61 -6.58 4.52
CA TRP A 12 -4.45 -6.37 3.65
C TRP A 12 -4.14 -4.89 3.51
N ARG A 13 -2.86 -4.52 3.48
CA ARG A 13 -2.44 -3.13 3.26
C ARG A 13 -1.14 -3.01 2.45
N ALA A 14 -0.98 -1.88 1.76
CA ALA A 14 0.27 -1.41 1.17
C ALA A 14 0.82 -0.24 1.99
N VAL A 15 2.10 -0.29 2.32
CA VAL A 15 2.80 0.73 3.12
C VAL A 15 4.06 1.16 2.38
N ALA A 16 4.25 2.45 2.16
CA ALA A 16 5.49 3.03 1.65
C ALA A 16 6.50 3.14 2.81
N VAL A 17 7.73 2.71 2.55
CA VAL A 17 8.85 2.79 3.49
C VAL A 17 9.81 3.85 2.98
N PHE A 18 10.12 4.81 3.85
CA PHE A 18 11.04 5.91 3.55
C PHE A 18 12.41 5.68 4.17
N ASP A 19 13.41 6.39 3.67
CA ASP A 19 14.76 6.40 4.26
C ASP A 19 14.97 7.52 5.28
N ASP A 20 14.13 8.55 5.26
CA ASP A 20 14.29 9.80 6.02
C ASP A 20 13.16 10.06 7.05
N ARG A 21 12.04 9.35 6.94
CA ARG A 21 10.82 9.58 7.73
C ARG A 21 10.07 8.28 8.07
N ALA A 22 8.97 8.43 8.80
CA ALA A 22 8.09 7.31 9.14
C ALA A 22 7.33 6.78 7.92
N ASP A 23 7.10 5.46 7.91
CA ASP A 23 6.32 4.78 6.87
C ASP A 23 4.91 5.36 6.69
N ALA A 24 4.42 5.40 5.44
CA ALA A 24 3.10 5.91 5.09
C ALA A 24 2.16 4.79 4.61
N LEU A 25 0.91 4.82 5.07
CA LEU A 25 -0.13 3.93 4.57
C LEU A 25 -0.61 4.40 3.20
N LEU A 26 -0.50 3.55 2.18
CA LEU A 26 -1.00 3.85 0.83
C LEU A 26 -2.43 3.38 0.64
N PHE A 27 -2.71 2.11 0.95
CA PHE A 27 -4.01 1.51 0.67
C PHE A 27 -4.31 0.35 1.61
N VAL A 28 -5.59 0.20 1.99
CA VAL A 28 -6.11 -0.91 2.80
C VAL A 28 -7.24 -1.60 2.03
N GLY A 29 -7.20 -2.93 1.94
CA GLY A 29 -8.13 -3.71 1.12
C GLY A 29 -8.46 -5.06 1.73
N ARG A 30 -9.47 -5.73 1.16
CA ARG A 30 -9.97 -7.04 1.62
C ARG A 30 -9.14 -8.22 1.12
N SER A 31 -8.27 -8.01 0.14
CA SER A 31 -7.41 -9.06 -0.43
C SER A 31 -6.10 -8.50 -0.96
N SER A 32 -5.08 -9.36 -1.07
CA SER A 32 -3.81 -9.02 -1.70
C SER A 32 -3.98 -8.56 -3.15
N THR A 33 -4.90 -9.19 -3.90
CA THR A 33 -5.22 -8.83 -5.29
C THR A 33 -5.73 -7.39 -5.38
N GLN A 34 -6.65 -7.00 -4.49
CA GLN A 34 -7.17 -5.64 -4.49
C GLN A 34 -6.08 -4.62 -4.17
N VAL A 35 -5.27 -4.88 -3.13
CA VAL A 35 -4.16 -3.97 -2.78
C VAL A 35 -3.18 -3.83 -3.95
N ARG A 36 -2.85 -4.93 -4.63
CA ARG A 36 -1.96 -4.90 -5.81
C ARG A 36 -2.53 -4.15 -7.01
N GLN A 37 -3.86 -4.08 -7.14
CA GLN A 37 -4.51 -3.32 -8.20
C GLN A 37 -4.52 -1.81 -7.90
N MET A 38 -4.70 -1.44 -6.63
CA MET A 38 -4.95 -0.04 -6.24
C MET A 38 -3.70 0.70 -5.73
N TYR A 39 -2.66 0.00 -5.26
CA TYR A 39 -1.54 0.68 -4.57
C TYR A 39 -0.79 1.67 -5.45
N ALA A 40 -0.73 1.44 -6.77
CA ALA A 40 0.02 2.32 -7.67
C ALA A 40 -0.71 3.66 -7.91
N GLU A 41 -2.04 3.62 -7.98
CA GLU A 41 -2.87 4.84 -8.04
C GLU A 41 -2.80 5.58 -6.70
N ALA A 42 -3.03 4.86 -5.60
CA ALA A 42 -2.94 5.43 -4.25
C ALA A 42 -1.54 6.02 -3.96
N PHE A 43 -0.46 5.43 -4.48
CA PHE A 43 0.89 5.98 -4.38
C PHE A 43 1.02 7.37 -5.01
N ALA A 44 0.38 7.60 -6.16
CA ALA A 44 0.41 8.89 -6.84
C ALA A 44 -0.55 9.93 -6.23
N GLU A 45 -1.63 9.48 -5.60
CA GLU A 45 -2.62 10.36 -4.96
C GLU A 45 -2.25 10.76 -3.54
N VAL A 46 -1.70 9.83 -2.75
CA VAL A 46 -1.41 10.03 -1.32
C VAL A 46 -0.07 10.73 -1.11
N LEU A 47 0.92 10.47 -1.95
CA LEU A 47 2.26 11.03 -1.82
C LEU A 47 2.53 12.10 -2.88
N ASP A 48 3.12 13.22 -2.45
CA ASP A 48 3.61 14.23 -3.37
C ASP A 48 4.89 13.78 -4.11
N GLU A 49 5.44 14.62 -5.00
CA GLU A 49 6.64 14.24 -5.77
C GLU A 49 7.88 14.07 -4.87
N GLU A 50 8.06 14.96 -3.89
CA GLU A 50 9.21 14.92 -2.98
C GLU A 50 9.17 13.64 -2.14
N GLU A 51 8.02 13.31 -1.56
CA GLU A 51 7.82 12.08 -0.81
C GLU A 51 8.11 10.85 -1.67
N ARG A 52 7.64 10.82 -2.92
CA ARG A 52 7.86 9.67 -3.81
C ARG A 52 9.33 9.40 -4.10
N GLU A 53 10.20 10.40 -4.07
CA GLU A 53 11.65 10.24 -4.24
C GLU A 53 12.31 9.52 -3.05
N HIS A 54 11.76 9.68 -1.85
CA HIS A 54 12.27 9.05 -0.63
C HIS A 54 11.74 7.63 -0.38
N VAL A 55 10.80 7.14 -1.20
CA VAL A 55 10.26 5.78 -1.05
C VAL A 55 11.26 4.74 -1.53
N THR A 56 11.80 3.97 -0.59
CA THR A 56 12.75 2.90 -0.87
C THR A 56 12.07 1.59 -1.28
N THR A 57 10.92 1.29 -0.69
CA THR A 57 10.15 0.08 -0.98
C THR A 57 8.68 0.25 -0.59
N ILE A 58 7.81 -0.60 -1.14
CA ILE A 58 6.40 -0.69 -0.74
C ILE A 58 6.15 -2.08 -0.18
N GLN A 59 5.73 -2.16 1.07
CA GLN A 59 5.44 -3.42 1.74
C GLN A 59 3.97 -3.82 1.59
N LEU A 60 3.72 -5.03 1.09
CA LEU A 60 2.41 -5.68 1.17
C LEU A 60 2.33 -6.45 2.50
N GLN A 61 1.44 -6.02 3.38
CA GLN A 61 1.26 -6.61 4.69
C GLN A 61 -0.14 -7.20 4.85
N GLN A 62 -0.25 -8.23 5.68
CA GLN A 62 -1.52 -8.85 6.05
C GLN A 62 -1.69 -8.83 7.57
N TRP A 63 -2.89 -8.49 8.04
CA TRP A 63 -3.26 -8.65 9.43
C TRP A 63 -3.28 -10.13 9.81
N SER A 64 -2.65 -10.46 10.93
CA SER A 64 -2.56 -11.82 11.46
C SER A 64 -2.85 -11.81 12.95
N GLY A 65 -3.82 -12.63 13.36
CA GLY A 65 -4.30 -12.72 14.74
C GLY A 65 -5.76 -12.30 14.86
N ALA A 66 -6.20 -12.07 16.09
CA ALA A 66 -7.55 -11.58 16.39
C ALA A 66 -7.77 -10.17 15.80
N PRO A 67 -9.01 -9.76 15.53
CA PRO A 67 -9.31 -8.42 15.00
C PRO A 67 -8.78 -7.26 15.87
N ASP A 68 -8.77 -7.44 17.19
CA ASP A 68 -8.41 -6.44 18.20
C ASP A 68 -6.98 -6.59 18.77
N ALA A 69 -6.37 -7.76 18.60
CA ALA A 69 -5.06 -8.09 19.19
C ALA A 69 -4.05 -8.71 18.19
N GLY A 70 -4.31 -8.56 16.89
CA GLY A 70 -3.41 -9.02 15.83
C GLY A 70 -2.24 -8.08 15.57
N ARG A 71 -1.48 -8.40 14.52
CA ARG A 71 -0.41 -7.55 14.01
C ARG A 71 -0.35 -7.59 12.49
N TRP A 72 0.20 -6.54 11.90
CA TRP A 72 0.54 -6.52 10.49
C TRP A 72 1.82 -7.32 10.24
N VAL A 73 1.77 -8.26 9.30
CA VAL A 73 2.90 -9.13 8.93
C VAL A 73 3.26 -8.87 7.48
N LEU A 74 4.53 -8.58 7.20
CA LEU A 74 5.07 -8.47 5.85
C LEU A 74 4.89 -9.78 5.09
N LYS A 75 4.27 -9.71 3.91
CA LYS A 75 4.12 -10.84 3.00
C LYS A 75 5.07 -10.77 1.82
N THR A 76 5.27 -9.58 1.27
CA THR A 76 6.19 -9.35 0.14
C THR A 76 6.39 -7.84 -0.07
N THR A 77 7.37 -7.47 -0.88
CA THR A 77 7.61 -6.10 -1.34
C THR A 77 7.05 -5.93 -2.75
N LEU A 78 6.34 -4.83 -2.99
CA LEU A 78 5.80 -4.43 -4.28
C LEU A 78 6.82 -3.51 -4.99
N LYS A 79 6.70 -3.41 -6.31
CA LYS A 79 7.53 -2.52 -7.11
C LYS A 79 7.14 -1.07 -6.80
N VAL A 80 8.12 -0.21 -6.54
CA VAL A 80 7.88 1.23 -6.44
C VAL A 80 7.48 1.75 -7.82
N PRO A 81 6.30 2.39 -7.97
CA PRO A 81 5.89 2.98 -9.24
C PRO A 81 6.86 4.11 -9.61
N THR A 82 7.61 3.92 -10.70
CA THR A 82 8.38 5.00 -11.31
C THR A 82 7.45 5.89 -12.12
N PRO A 83 7.56 7.23 -12.05
CA PRO A 83 6.87 8.11 -12.97
C PRO A 83 7.20 7.65 -14.40
N ALA A 84 6.18 7.39 -15.21
CA ALA A 84 6.41 7.16 -16.63
C ALA A 84 7.10 8.42 -17.15
N ALA A 85 8.36 8.29 -17.60
CA ALA A 85 9.05 9.37 -18.25
C ALA A 85 8.12 9.91 -19.33
N LYS A 86 7.63 11.14 -19.17
CA LYS A 86 6.86 11.82 -20.20
C LYS A 86 7.82 11.95 -21.39
N VAL A 87 7.78 11.00 -22.30
CA VAL A 87 8.53 11.04 -23.55
C VAL A 87 8.05 12.31 -24.24
N ARG A 88 8.89 13.35 -24.24
CA ARG A 88 8.66 14.52 -25.07
C ARG A 88 8.77 14.04 -26.51
N LEU A 89 7.63 13.81 -27.15
CA LEU A 89 7.57 13.66 -28.59
C LEU A 89 7.91 15.04 -29.17
N ALA A 90 9.16 15.24 -29.56
CA ALA A 90 9.52 16.35 -30.42
C ALA A 90 9.02 16.01 -31.82
N ALA A 91 8.12 16.84 -32.35
CA ALA A 91 7.74 16.88 -33.76
C ALA A 91 8.34 18.14 -34.38
#